data_AF-A0A349JMW4-F1
#
_entry.id   AF-A0A349JMW4-F1
#
_cell.length_a   1.000
_cell.length_b   1.000
_cell.length_c   1.000
_cell.angle_alpha   90.00
_cell.angle_beta   90.00
_cell.angle_gamma   90.00
#
_symmetry.space_group_name_H-M   'P 1'
#
loop_
_entity.id
_entity.type
_entity.pdbx_description
1 polymer ?
#
loop_
_entity_poly.entity_id
_entity_poly.type
_entity_poly.pdbx_seq_one_letter_code
_entity_poly.pdbx_strand_id
1 'polypeptide(L)'
;MFELNNTNPNQSLTISANPTPTNILNSQVMPTVYQDLQRFATDPNVNEKLKLTFGSDYNVQTAQTILANWVIGNLSNIPSIELVERGDIAGANGAFASATNKIYLSKDILTGSIINTEAIKDVILEEIGHSIDAQVNTVDAPGDEGEIFAGVVKGKTFDAAELAKLKAEDDSGTIHLNGKEIQVEKASLPDPGLRTVAHIQDLGDRTFPEGAVAGTTGQSRRLEGFQINLDSPIPGLNMEYMAHVQDIGDTSWVREGQYVGTKGQSKRIEGFAIRLTGSQASKYDVFYQAHVEGIGNTPRVGNGQFSGTRGQSKRVEAISVWVQPKPQPSNPDIDIQLSYPKGGFTQSEMNQMEKAAQNWERIITKDKDSSGVLKISVVKSPTADSRWFADSYRDSARNYRTNFPGSDVDINGVDYQNNIRLNPSRFSKIVNDNSLVRLAMHEIGHTLGLDHETIVSLMNHDYFNAKMTDSMYNTLTAQGYSIDRNVPINWS
;
A
#
# COMPACT_ATOMS: atom_id res chain seq x y z
N MET A 1 10.90 -13.54 35.08
CA MET A 1 12.29 -13.40 35.54
C MET A 1 13.20 -14.15 34.58
N PHE A 2 14.01 -13.46 33.80
CA PHE A 2 15.24 -14.01 33.24
C PHE A 2 16.29 -12.89 33.23
N GLU A 3 17.40 -13.16 33.93
CA GLU A 3 18.55 -12.28 34.11
C GLU A 3 19.42 -12.24 32.84
N LEU A 4 19.86 -11.05 32.45
CA LEU A 4 20.91 -10.85 31.46
C LEU A 4 22.26 -10.81 32.18
N ASN A 5 22.98 -11.93 32.21
CA ASN A 5 24.39 -11.94 32.60
C ASN A 5 25.27 -11.73 31.36
N ASN A 6 25.93 -10.56 31.31
CA ASN A 6 26.83 -10.14 30.25
C ASN A 6 28.29 -10.30 30.70
N THR A 7 28.98 -11.36 30.26
CA THR A 7 30.45 -11.47 30.39
C THR A 7 31.06 -12.31 29.25
N ASN A 8 31.31 -11.71 28.07
CA ASN A 8 32.50 -12.08 27.26
C ASN A 8 32.77 -11.08 26.12
N PRO A 9 33.90 -10.34 26.11
CA PRO A 9 34.19 -9.34 25.08
C PRO A 9 34.86 -9.88 23.79
N ASN A 10 34.95 -11.21 23.60
CA ASN A 10 35.64 -11.83 22.45
C ASN A 10 34.92 -13.07 21.89
N GLN A 11 33.61 -12.98 21.64
CA GLN A 11 32.97 -13.90 20.70
C GLN A 11 32.79 -13.22 19.35
N SER A 12 33.54 -13.69 18.36
CA SER A 12 33.33 -13.37 16.94
C SER A 12 31.84 -13.48 16.61
N LEU A 13 31.27 -12.38 16.10
CA LEU A 13 29.91 -12.30 15.60
C LEU A 13 29.74 -13.29 14.43
N THR A 14 29.38 -14.53 14.75
CA THR A 14 28.77 -15.43 13.78
C THR A 14 27.40 -14.85 13.42
N ILE A 15 27.34 -14.15 12.29
CA ILE A 15 26.09 -13.70 11.66
C ILE A 15 25.31 -14.96 11.27
N SER A 16 24.30 -15.29 12.07
CA SER A 16 23.41 -16.42 11.86
C SER A 16 22.03 -15.91 11.47
N ALA A 17 21.61 -16.30 10.25
CA ALA A 17 20.24 -16.56 9.79
C ALA A 17 19.26 -15.37 9.66
N ASN A 18 18.46 -15.43 8.59
CA ASN A 18 17.36 -14.51 8.26
C ASN A 18 16.50 -14.18 9.49
N PRO A 19 16.26 -12.90 9.82
CA PRO A 19 15.52 -12.54 11.03
C PRO A 19 14.03 -12.86 10.85
N THR A 20 13.43 -13.54 11.83
CA THR A 20 11.97 -13.78 11.90
C THR A 20 11.23 -12.48 12.27
N PRO A 21 9.92 -12.32 11.97
CA PRO A 21 9.13 -11.17 12.39
C PRO A 21 9.28 -10.84 13.88
N THR A 22 9.29 -11.87 14.73
CA THR A 22 9.51 -11.73 16.18
C THR A 22 10.90 -11.23 16.51
N ASN A 23 11.94 -11.65 15.76
CA ASN A 23 13.30 -11.17 15.97
C ASN A 23 13.42 -9.68 15.57
N ILE A 24 12.81 -9.28 14.45
CA ILE A 24 12.79 -7.89 13.99
C ILE A 24 12.13 -6.99 15.04
N LEU A 25 10.94 -7.38 15.50
CA LEU A 25 10.21 -6.65 16.53
C LEU A 25 11.07 -6.49 17.79
N ASN A 26 11.59 -7.59 18.33
CA ASN A 26 12.29 -7.57 19.62
C ASN A 26 13.69 -6.95 19.58
N SER A 27 14.42 -7.08 18.46
CA SER A 27 15.83 -6.66 18.38
C SER A 27 16.05 -5.34 17.64
N GLN A 28 15.10 -4.90 16.80
CA GLN A 28 15.28 -3.71 15.94
C GLN A 28 14.25 -2.62 16.20
N VAL A 29 13.00 -2.97 16.49
CA VAL A 29 11.91 -1.98 16.63
C VAL A 29 11.62 -1.64 18.09
N MET A 30 11.31 -2.62 18.93
CA MET A 30 10.95 -2.35 20.33
C MET A 30 12.04 -1.61 21.11
N PRO A 31 13.36 -1.85 20.90
CA PRO A 31 14.39 -1.04 21.55
C PRO A 31 14.31 0.45 21.20
N THR A 32 13.94 0.82 19.97
CA THR A 32 13.81 2.22 19.56
C THR A 32 12.51 2.84 20.04
N VAL A 33 11.40 2.08 20.02
CA VAL A 33 10.14 2.45 20.71
C VAL A 33 10.43 2.81 22.17
N TYR A 34 11.20 1.98 22.87
CA TYR A 34 11.50 2.19 24.29
C TYR A 34 12.34 3.43 24.52
N GLN A 35 13.34 3.68 23.67
CA GLN A 35 14.15 4.90 23.74
C GLN A 35 13.31 6.15 23.53
N ASP A 36 12.38 6.13 22.57
CA ASP A 36 11.51 7.26 22.28
C ASP A 36 10.54 7.52 23.44
N LEU A 37 9.95 6.47 24.04
CA LEU A 37 9.09 6.60 25.22
C LEU A 37 9.85 7.09 26.47
N GLN A 38 11.08 6.62 26.69
CA GLN A 38 11.95 7.10 27.78
C GLN A 38 12.30 8.58 27.61
N ARG A 39 12.63 8.98 26.38
CA ARG A 39 12.92 10.37 26.05
C ARG A 39 11.68 11.24 26.25
N PHE A 40 10.52 10.79 25.79
CA PHE A 40 9.26 11.50 25.99
C PHE A 40 8.90 11.64 27.47
N ALA A 41 9.10 10.60 28.28
CA ALA A 41 8.83 10.64 29.72
C ALA A 41 9.71 11.62 30.51
N THR A 42 10.86 11.99 29.95
CA THR A 42 11.78 12.98 30.55
C THR A 42 11.67 14.37 29.90
N ASP A 43 10.76 14.55 28.94
CA ASP A 43 10.53 15.82 28.29
C ASP A 43 9.95 16.85 29.29
N PRO A 44 10.57 18.04 29.44
CA PRO A 44 10.05 19.09 30.32
C PRO A 44 8.60 19.51 30.02
N ASN A 45 8.17 19.38 28.76
CA ASN A 45 6.85 19.76 28.29
C ASN A 45 5.89 18.56 28.15
N VAL A 46 6.23 17.40 28.74
CA VAL A 46 5.43 16.17 28.60
C VAL A 46 3.96 16.35 28.98
N ASN A 47 3.66 17.13 30.03
CA ASN A 47 2.27 17.38 30.45
C ASN A 47 1.48 18.20 29.42
N GLU A 48 2.12 19.16 28.73
CA GLU A 48 1.48 19.93 27.67
C GLU A 48 1.20 19.05 26.45
N LYS A 49 2.14 18.16 26.11
CA LYS A 49 1.98 17.18 25.04
C LYS A 49 0.86 16.18 25.34
N LEU A 50 0.83 15.62 26.54
CA LEU A 50 -0.26 14.73 26.98
C LEU A 50 -1.62 15.42 26.96
N LYS A 51 -1.68 16.69 27.39
CA LYS A 51 -2.89 17.50 27.32
C LYS A 51 -3.34 17.78 25.88
N LEU A 52 -2.40 17.97 24.96
CA LEU A 52 -2.67 18.17 23.54
C LEU A 52 -3.28 16.90 22.92
N THR A 53 -2.75 15.74 23.29
CA THR A 53 -3.18 14.40 22.85
C THR A 53 -4.51 13.98 23.49
N PHE A 54 -4.55 13.81 24.81
CA PHE A 54 -5.64 13.14 25.55
C PHE A 54 -6.68 14.11 26.14
N GLY A 55 -6.60 15.40 25.79
CA GLY A 55 -7.50 16.44 26.29
C GLY A 55 -7.07 17.02 27.65
N SER A 56 -7.84 17.98 28.16
CA SER A 56 -7.51 18.68 29.43
C SER A 56 -7.82 17.89 30.69
N ASP A 57 -8.70 16.91 30.58
CA ASP A 57 -9.36 16.29 31.72
C ASP A 57 -8.82 14.87 32.01
N TYR A 58 -7.75 14.48 31.31
CA TYR A 58 -7.08 13.19 31.51
C TYR A 58 -6.56 13.04 32.95
N ASN A 59 -6.51 11.79 33.42
CA ASN A 59 -6.01 11.48 34.74
C ASN A 59 -4.48 11.66 34.82
N VAL A 60 -4.07 12.86 35.22
CA VAL A 60 -2.67 13.27 35.38
C VAL A 60 -1.91 12.32 36.32
N GLN A 61 -2.53 11.81 37.39
CA GLN A 61 -1.85 10.94 38.35
C GLN A 61 -1.53 9.57 37.74
N THR A 62 -2.48 9.00 36.98
CA THR A 62 -2.25 7.76 36.22
C THR A 62 -1.15 7.95 35.19
N ALA A 63 -1.22 9.04 34.41
CA ALA A 63 -0.19 9.36 33.42
C ALA A 63 1.20 9.52 34.04
N GLN A 64 1.34 10.24 35.15
CA GLN A 64 2.61 10.39 35.87
C GLN A 64 3.17 9.05 36.36
N THR A 65 2.30 8.12 36.77
CA THR A 65 2.72 6.77 37.17
C THR A 65 3.29 6.00 35.97
N ILE A 66 2.63 6.09 34.82
CA ILE A 66 3.09 5.47 33.55
C ILE A 66 4.44 6.06 33.14
N LEU A 67 4.58 7.39 33.10
CA LEU A 67 5.83 8.07 32.75
C LEU A 67 6.97 7.69 33.71
N ALA A 68 6.71 7.66 35.02
CA ALA A 68 7.71 7.27 36.02
C ALA A 68 8.20 5.83 35.81
N ASN A 69 7.31 4.92 35.43
CA ASN A 69 7.67 3.56 35.06
C ASN A 69 8.58 3.54 33.82
N TRP A 70 8.24 4.30 32.77
CA TRP A 70 9.06 4.37 31.55
C TRP A 70 10.47 4.87 31.83
N VAL A 71 10.63 5.91 32.66
CA VAL A 71 11.96 6.46 33.05
C VAL A 71 12.89 5.39 33.62
N ILE A 72 12.36 4.46 34.44
CA ILE A 72 13.15 3.39 35.04
C ILE A 72 13.22 2.11 34.17
N GLY A 73 12.69 2.16 32.94
CA GLY A 73 12.65 1.03 32.02
C GLY A 73 11.57 -0.01 32.36
N ASN A 74 10.60 0.33 33.21
CA ASN A 74 9.44 -0.51 33.47
C ASN A 74 8.34 -0.20 32.44
N LEU A 75 7.97 -1.21 31.66
CA LEU A 75 7.00 -1.11 30.57
C LEU A 75 5.76 -1.96 30.83
N SER A 76 5.49 -2.31 32.09
CA SER A 76 4.30 -3.09 32.47
C SER A 76 2.97 -2.45 32.07
N ASN A 77 2.99 -1.15 31.76
CA ASN A 77 1.83 -0.37 31.30
C ASN A 77 1.59 -0.44 29.78
N ILE A 78 2.50 -1.06 29.02
CA ILE A 78 2.35 -1.26 27.57
C ILE A 78 1.65 -2.61 27.33
N PRO A 79 0.59 -2.66 26.50
CA PRO A 79 -0.07 -3.91 26.15
C PRO A 79 0.87 -4.92 25.48
N SER A 80 0.58 -6.21 25.61
CA SER A 80 1.31 -7.23 24.85
C SER A 80 0.97 -7.12 23.36
N ILE A 81 1.99 -7.26 22.50
CA ILE A 81 1.81 -7.30 21.05
C ILE A 81 1.55 -8.74 20.59
N GLU A 82 0.46 -8.93 19.85
CA GLU A 82 0.09 -10.18 19.20
C GLU A 82 0.18 -10.01 17.69
N LEU A 83 0.92 -10.90 17.01
CA LEU A 83 1.08 -10.85 15.56
C LEU A 83 -0.08 -11.57 14.87
N VAL A 84 -0.81 -10.84 14.03
CA VAL A 84 -2.02 -11.32 13.33
C VAL A 84 -1.87 -11.16 11.82
N GLU A 85 -2.73 -11.84 11.04
CA GLU A 85 -2.80 -11.55 9.61
C GLU A 85 -3.54 -10.22 9.40
N ARG A 86 -3.18 -9.47 8.36
CA ARG A 86 -3.75 -8.14 8.12
C ARG A 86 -5.28 -8.15 7.94
N GLY A 87 -5.81 -9.23 7.34
CA GLY A 87 -7.25 -9.43 7.19
C GLY A 87 -8.00 -9.61 8.52
N ASP A 88 -7.33 -10.15 9.54
CA ASP A 88 -7.91 -10.40 10.87
C ASP A 88 -8.22 -9.09 11.62
N ILE A 89 -7.52 -8.01 11.27
CA ILE A 89 -7.72 -6.65 11.80
C ILE A 89 -8.32 -5.71 10.76
N ALA A 90 -9.21 -6.24 9.92
CA ALA A 90 -9.96 -5.48 8.93
C ALA A 90 -9.09 -4.63 7.97
N GLY A 91 -7.86 -5.06 7.70
CA GLY A 91 -6.92 -4.37 6.80
C GLY A 91 -5.99 -3.36 7.46
N ALA A 92 -6.12 -3.13 8.77
CA ALA A 92 -5.25 -2.23 9.52
C ALA A 92 -3.81 -2.78 9.68
N ASN A 93 -2.85 -1.92 10.03
CA ASN A 93 -1.47 -2.31 10.30
C ASN A 93 -1.24 -2.61 11.78
N GLY A 94 -1.94 -1.89 12.65
CA GLY A 94 -2.08 -2.14 14.08
C GLY A 94 -3.56 -2.09 14.45
N ALA A 95 -3.89 -2.64 15.62
CA ALA A 95 -5.16 -2.36 16.28
C ALA A 95 -5.04 -2.57 17.79
N PHE A 96 -5.48 -1.61 18.59
CA PHE A 96 -5.50 -1.71 20.04
C PHE A 96 -6.89 -2.12 20.51
N ALA A 97 -6.96 -3.21 21.25
CA ALA A 97 -8.19 -3.70 21.85
C ALA A 97 -8.19 -3.45 23.36
N SER A 98 -8.94 -2.45 23.81
CA SER A 98 -9.11 -2.14 25.23
C SER A 98 -9.70 -3.32 26.02
N ALA A 99 -10.63 -4.07 25.42
CA ALA A 99 -11.30 -5.21 26.05
C ALA A 99 -10.36 -6.40 26.39
N THR A 100 -9.24 -6.54 25.66
CA THR A 100 -8.25 -7.60 25.90
C THR A 100 -6.91 -7.06 26.39
N ASN A 101 -6.75 -5.74 26.41
CA ASN A 101 -5.49 -5.03 26.65
C ASN A 101 -4.35 -5.60 25.79
N LYS A 102 -4.57 -5.65 24.47
CA LYS A 102 -3.61 -6.16 23.48
C LYS A 102 -3.49 -5.22 22.30
N ILE A 103 -2.29 -5.17 21.74
CA ILE A 103 -2.02 -4.59 20.43
C ILE A 103 -1.94 -5.74 19.44
N TYR A 104 -2.79 -5.73 18.41
CA TYR A 104 -2.74 -6.66 17.30
C TYR A 104 -1.94 -6.03 16.18
N LEU A 105 -0.75 -6.54 15.90
CA LEU A 105 0.14 -5.99 14.87
C LEU A 105 0.12 -6.89 13.65
N SER A 106 -0.13 -6.30 12.48
CA SER A 106 -0.09 -7.02 11.21
C SER A 106 1.31 -7.61 10.99
N LYS A 107 1.38 -8.90 10.66
CA LYS A 107 2.64 -9.53 10.24
C LYS A 107 3.18 -8.89 8.96
N ASP A 108 2.33 -8.34 8.11
CA ASP A 108 2.71 -7.77 6.81
C ASP A 108 3.75 -6.65 6.98
N ILE A 109 3.58 -5.78 7.97
CA ILE A 109 4.51 -4.67 8.19
C ILE A 109 5.87 -5.12 8.73
N LEU A 110 5.95 -6.32 9.31
CA LEU A 110 7.18 -6.95 9.79
C LEU A 110 7.86 -7.83 8.72
N THR A 111 7.33 -7.86 7.51
CA THR A 111 7.84 -8.71 6.42
C THR A 111 8.12 -7.88 5.16
N GLY A 112 9.24 -8.16 4.49
CA GLY A 112 9.65 -7.45 3.27
C GLY A 112 11.17 -7.46 3.07
N SER A 113 11.65 -7.04 1.89
CA SER A 113 13.10 -6.96 1.60
C SER A 113 13.79 -5.79 2.29
N ILE A 114 13.03 -4.73 2.61
CA ILE A 114 13.46 -3.61 3.46
C ILE A 114 12.37 -3.45 4.51
N ILE A 115 12.73 -3.81 5.74
CA ILE A 115 11.86 -3.61 6.89
C ILE A 115 12.05 -2.16 7.32
N ASN A 116 11.01 -1.35 7.16
CA ASN A 116 11.02 0.02 7.64
C ASN A 116 10.69 0.01 9.14
N THR A 117 11.72 -0.11 9.95
CA THR A 117 11.60 -0.13 11.43
C THR A 117 10.99 1.15 11.97
N GLU A 118 11.11 2.29 11.27
CA GLU A 118 10.46 3.55 11.65
C GLU A 118 8.95 3.50 11.41
N ALA A 119 8.49 3.01 10.26
CA ALA A 119 7.06 2.86 10.00
C ALA A 119 6.39 1.85 10.95
N ILE A 120 7.10 0.78 11.33
CA ILE A 120 6.60 -0.18 12.33
C ILE A 120 6.56 0.47 13.71
N LYS A 121 7.59 1.25 14.06
CA LYS A 121 7.64 2.01 15.30
C LYS A 121 6.48 3.00 15.38
N ASP A 122 6.13 3.66 14.29
CA ASP A 122 5.03 4.61 14.21
C ASP A 122 3.70 3.95 14.56
N VAL A 123 3.38 2.84 13.88
CA VAL A 123 2.19 2.01 14.19
C VAL A 123 2.20 1.57 15.66
N ILE A 124 3.32 1.08 16.18
CA ILE A 124 3.38 0.63 17.58
C ILE A 124 3.18 1.80 18.55
N LEU A 125 3.77 2.96 18.28
CA LEU A 125 3.61 4.14 19.13
C LEU A 125 2.17 4.65 19.13
N GLU A 126 1.50 4.60 17.99
CA GLU A 126 0.09 4.95 17.82
C GLU A 126 -0.81 4.04 18.65
N GLU A 127 -0.62 2.73 18.53
CA GLU A 127 -1.35 1.75 19.34
C GLU A 127 -1.04 1.82 20.85
N ILE A 128 0.17 2.24 21.21
CA ILE A 128 0.50 2.58 22.59
C ILE A 128 -0.29 3.82 23.02
N GLY A 129 -0.42 4.84 22.16
CA GLY A 129 -1.22 6.04 22.38
C GLY A 129 -2.65 5.72 22.79
N HIS A 130 -3.38 4.95 21.97
CA HIS A 130 -4.74 4.49 22.29
C HIS A 130 -4.78 3.70 23.62
N SER A 131 -3.77 2.87 23.88
CA SER A 131 -3.70 2.13 25.14
C SER A 131 -3.48 3.01 26.37
N ILE A 132 -2.79 4.15 26.20
CA ILE A 132 -2.61 5.12 27.28
C ILE A 132 -3.88 5.92 27.46
N ASP A 133 -4.55 6.33 26.38
CA ASP A 133 -5.84 7.02 26.46
C ASP A 133 -6.83 6.21 27.29
N ALA A 134 -7.03 4.94 26.95
CA ALA A 134 -7.89 4.01 27.68
C ALA A 134 -7.51 3.81 29.17
N GLN A 135 -6.27 4.14 29.57
CA GLN A 135 -5.83 4.10 30.97
C GLN A 135 -6.03 5.44 31.70
N VAL A 136 -5.91 6.57 31.01
CA VAL A 136 -5.95 7.90 31.62
C VAL A 136 -7.32 8.57 31.49
N ASN A 137 -8.15 8.11 30.56
CA ASN A 137 -9.48 8.60 30.29
C ASN A 137 -10.55 7.51 30.51
N THR A 138 -11.74 7.94 30.91
CA THR A 138 -12.94 7.07 30.99
C THR A 138 -13.83 7.15 29.77
N VAL A 139 -13.63 8.19 28.97
CA VAL A 139 -14.26 8.45 27.68
C VAL A 139 -13.13 8.72 26.72
N ASP A 140 -13.13 7.98 25.63
CA ASP A 140 -12.16 8.09 24.55
C ASP A 140 -11.90 9.54 24.13
N ALA A 141 -10.64 9.88 23.92
CA ALA A 141 -10.27 11.20 23.41
C ALA A 141 -10.78 11.36 21.97
N PRO A 142 -11.27 12.54 21.57
CA PRO A 142 -11.78 12.72 20.22
C PRO A 142 -10.64 12.74 19.19
N GLY A 143 -10.82 11.98 18.12
CA GLY A 143 -9.88 11.94 16.99
C GLY A 143 -9.05 10.67 16.98
N ASP A 144 -7.97 10.72 16.22
CA ASP A 144 -6.89 9.73 16.30
C ASP A 144 -5.82 10.23 17.29
N GLU A 145 -6.09 10.06 18.59
CA GLU A 145 -5.15 10.41 19.65
C GLU A 145 -3.90 9.51 19.64
N GLY A 146 -3.98 8.32 19.04
CA GLY A 146 -2.86 7.45 18.75
C GLY A 146 -1.82 8.13 17.87
N GLU A 147 -2.23 8.65 16.71
CA GLU A 147 -1.33 9.30 15.75
C GLU A 147 -0.73 10.58 16.37
N ILE A 148 -1.56 11.35 17.08
CA ILE A 148 -1.10 12.55 17.80
C ILE A 148 -0.04 12.16 18.84
N PHE A 149 -0.28 11.10 19.62
CA PHE A 149 0.67 10.57 20.61
C PHE A 149 1.99 10.15 19.96
N ALA A 150 1.94 9.34 18.90
CA ALA A 150 3.12 8.89 18.16
C ALA A 150 3.96 10.07 17.64
N GLY A 151 3.30 11.11 17.13
CA GLY A 151 3.96 12.34 16.71
C GLY A 151 4.67 13.07 17.85
N VAL A 152 3.99 13.34 18.97
CA VAL A 152 4.59 14.10 20.08
C VAL A 152 5.73 13.35 20.78
N VAL A 153 5.66 12.01 20.83
CA VAL A 153 6.74 11.13 21.32
C VAL A 153 7.99 11.26 20.46
N LYS A 154 7.83 11.27 19.13
CA LYS A 154 8.93 11.50 18.17
C LYS A 154 9.39 12.96 18.10
N GLY A 155 8.74 13.87 18.83
CA GLY A 155 9.08 15.29 18.86
C GLY A 155 8.49 16.13 17.72
N LYS A 156 7.48 15.62 17.01
CA LYS A 156 6.70 16.38 16.02
C LYS A 156 5.94 17.50 16.73
N THR A 157 5.88 18.67 16.08
CA THR A 157 4.99 19.76 16.44
C THR A 157 3.88 19.84 15.41
N PHE A 158 2.64 19.92 15.85
CA PHE A 158 1.47 20.01 14.98
C PHE A 158 1.03 21.45 14.81
N ASP A 159 0.71 21.85 13.59
CA ASP A 159 -0.02 23.11 13.38
C ASP A 159 -1.52 22.95 13.67
N ALA A 160 -2.25 24.07 13.73
CA ALA A 160 -3.65 24.05 14.09
C ALA A 160 -4.55 23.35 13.05
N ALA A 161 -4.17 23.35 11.77
CA ALA A 161 -4.95 22.73 10.72
C ALA A 161 -4.75 21.21 10.70
N GLU A 162 -3.50 20.77 10.87
CA GLU A 162 -3.14 19.36 11.02
C GLU A 162 -3.80 18.75 12.25
N LEU A 163 -3.68 19.41 13.41
CA LEU A 163 -4.30 18.93 14.64
C LEU A 163 -5.83 18.87 14.55
N ALA A 164 -6.47 19.81 13.84
CA ALA A 164 -7.92 19.79 13.63
C ALA A 164 -8.39 18.62 12.75
N LYS A 165 -7.55 18.16 11.81
CA LYS A 165 -7.84 16.96 11.00
C LYS A 165 -7.74 15.71 11.85
N LEU A 166 -6.63 15.52 12.57
CA LEU A 166 -6.41 14.36 13.43
C LEU A 166 -7.49 14.26 14.51
N LYS A 167 -7.89 15.38 15.10
CA LYS A 167 -8.98 15.42 16.10
C LYS A 167 -10.38 15.15 15.54
N ALA A 168 -10.52 15.01 14.23
CA ALA A 168 -11.78 14.70 13.55
C ALA A 168 -11.76 13.31 12.88
N GLU A 169 -10.62 12.61 12.92
CA GLU A 169 -10.47 11.25 12.39
C GLU A 169 -11.05 10.25 13.40
N ASP A 170 -11.86 9.30 12.92
CA ASP A 170 -12.45 8.25 13.74
C ASP A 170 -11.90 6.92 13.20
N ASP A 171 -10.88 6.42 13.89
CA ASP A 171 -10.16 5.20 13.54
C ASP A 171 -10.71 3.96 14.27
N SER A 172 -11.72 4.16 15.13
CA SER A 172 -12.44 3.11 15.81
C SER A 172 -13.09 2.11 14.85
N GLY A 173 -13.26 0.88 15.30
CA GLY A 173 -14.14 -0.05 14.63
C GLY A 173 -14.05 -1.46 15.16
N THR A 174 -14.66 -2.37 14.41
CA THR A 174 -14.95 -3.70 14.90
C THR A 174 -14.23 -4.76 14.09
N ILE A 175 -13.46 -5.61 14.77
CA ILE A 175 -12.76 -6.75 14.17
C ILE A 175 -13.35 -8.07 14.67
N HIS A 176 -13.15 -9.14 13.90
CA HIS A 176 -13.61 -10.48 14.23
C HIS A 176 -12.41 -11.41 14.41
N LEU A 177 -12.00 -11.60 15.66
CA LEU A 177 -10.88 -12.48 16.00
C LEU A 177 -11.40 -13.75 16.66
N ASN A 178 -11.06 -14.92 16.09
CA ASN A 178 -11.45 -16.23 16.62
C ASN A 178 -12.97 -16.37 16.84
N GLY A 179 -13.79 -15.75 15.98
CA GLY A 179 -15.26 -15.77 16.09
C GLY A 179 -15.83 -14.83 17.15
N LYS A 180 -15.02 -13.94 17.74
CA LYS A 180 -15.47 -12.90 18.68
C LYS A 180 -15.37 -11.52 18.04
N GLU A 181 -16.42 -10.74 18.22
CA GLU A 181 -16.47 -9.32 17.88
C GLU A 181 -15.70 -8.50 18.94
N ILE A 182 -14.73 -7.70 18.51
CA ILE A 182 -13.87 -6.89 19.37
C ILE A 182 -13.82 -5.47 18.82
N GLN A 183 -14.10 -4.47 19.66
CA GLN A 183 -13.88 -3.07 19.34
C GLN A 183 -12.41 -2.73 19.48
N VAL A 184 -11.89 -1.98 18.51
CA VAL A 184 -10.50 -1.58 18.41
C VAL A 184 -10.35 -0.17 17.87
N GLU A 185 -9.32 0.52 18.31
CA GLU A 185 -8.73 1.66 17.60
C GLU A 185 -7.71 1.11 16.58
N LYS A 186 -7.58 1.72 15.40
CA LYS A 186 -6.87 1.09 14.26
C LYS A 186 -5.83 2.00 13.65
N ALA A 187 -4.57 1.63 13.79
CA ALA A 187 -3.51 2.22 12.98
C ALA A 187 -3.57 1.77 11.52
N SER A 188 -3.93 2.71 10.64
CA SER A 188 -3.98 2.50 9.19
C SER A 188 -2.64 2.82 8.52
N LEU A 189 -2.54 2.68 7.19
CA LEU A 189 -1.36 3.17 6.47
C LEU A 189 -1.37 4.71 6.53
N PRO A 190 -0.23 5.38 6.79
CA PRO A 190 -0.18 6.83 6.85
C PRO A 190 -0.80 7.43 5.59
N ASP A 191 -1.68 8.41 5.73
CA ASP A 191 -2.09 9.23 4.59
C ASP A 191 -0.87 10.05 4.17
N PRO A 192 -0.29 9.83 2.97
CA PRO A 192 0.87 10.59 2.55
C PRO A 192 0.53 12.08 2.38
N GLY A 193 -0.74 12.46 2.34
CA GLY A 193 -1.19 13.84 2.16
C GLY A 193 -0.75 14.39 0.80
N LEU A 194 -1.55 15.25 0.18
CA LEU A 194 -1.20 15.79 -1.12
C LEU A 194 -1.37 17.30 -1.21
N ARG A 195 -0.44 17.94 -1.93
CA ARG A 195 -0.53 19.33 -2.34
C ARG A 195 -0.29 19.47 -3.83
N THR A 196 -1.19 20.19 -4.49
CA THR A 196 -1.07 20.53 -5.91
C THR A 196 -0.85 22.03 -6.09
N VAL A 197 0.14 22.42 -6.88
CA VAL A 197 0.29 23.78 -7.39
C VAL A 197 -0.10 23.77 -8.86
N ALA A 198 -1.11 24.56 -9.24
CA ALA A 198 -1.55 24.68 -10.63
C ALA A 198 -1.24 26.09 -11.16
N HIS A 199 -0.63 26.17 -12.35
CA HIS A 199 -0.46 27.43 -13.08
C HIS A 199 -1.66 27.67 -13.98
N ILE A 200 -2.48 28.65 -13.63
CA ILE A 200 -3.74 28.95 -14.30
C ILE A 200 -3.59 30.21 -15.13
N GLN A 201 -4.10 30.18 -16.37
CA GLN A 201 -4.09 31.33 -17.26
C GLN A 201 -4.62 32.61 -16.57
N ASP A 202 -3.82 33.68 -16.68
CA ASP A 202 -3.98 35.02 -16.08
C ASP A 202 -4.08 35.08 -14.55
N LEU A 203 -4.03 33.94 -13.85
CA LEU A 203 -4.09 33.87 -12.38
C LEU A 203 -2.77 33.42 -11.74
N GLY A 204 -1.86 32.83 -12.53
CA GLY A 204 -0.57 32.36 -12.08
C GLY A 204 -0.67 31.08 -11.24
N ASP A 205 0.35 30.84 -10.40
CA ASP A 205 0.42 29.68 -9.53
C ASP A 205 -0.59 29.81 -8.38
N ARG A 206 -1.37 28.74 -8.15
CA ARG A 206 -2.28 28.60 -7.01
C ARG A 206 -2.07 27.24 -6.36
N THR A 207 -2.13 27.20 -5.04
CA THR A 207 -1.90 25.99 -4.24
C THR A 207 -3.23 25.43 -3.73
N PHE A 208 -3.38 24.12 -3.82
CA PHE A 208 -4.58 23.39 -3.47
C PHE A 208 -4.22 22.19 -2.60
N PRO A 209 -5.03 21.89 -1.57
CA PRO A 209 -4.87 20.68 -0.77
C PRO A 209 -5.32 19.45 -1.56
N GLU A 210 -5.09 18.27 -0.98
CA GLU A 210 -5.50 16.98 -1.53
C GLU A 210 -7.00 16.95 -1.88
N GLY A 211 -7.31 16.27 -2.99
CA GLY A 211 -8.68 16.07 -3.46
C GLY A 211 -9.43 17.32 -3.91
N ALA A 212 -8.85 18.51 -3.74
CA ALA A 212 -9.43 19.74 -4.25
C ALA A 212 -9.39 19.78 -5.78
N VAL A 213 -10.25 20.63 -6.35
CA VAL A 213 -10.24 20.95 -7.78
C VAL A 213 -9.15 21.99 -8.01
N ALA A 214 -7.94 21.53 -8.35
CA ALA A 214 -6.79 22.37 -8.62
C ALA A 214 -6.89 23.00 -10.01
N GLY A 215 -7.40 24.22 -10.06
CA GLY A 215 -7.65 24.98 -11.29
C GLY A 215 -8.92 25.80 -11.20
N THR A 216 -9.61 25.96 -12.33
CA THR A 216 -10.93 26.58 -12.40
C THR A 216 -11.87 25.73 -13.24
N THR A 217 -13.15 25.69 -12.91
CA THR A 217 -14.17 25.03 -13.72
C THR A 217 -15.12 26.06 -14.32
N GLY A 218 -15.39 25.96 -15.62
CA GLY A 218 -16.37 26.81 -16.31
C GLY A 218 -15.97 28.29 -16.46
N GLN A 219 -14.73 28.66 -16.12
CA GLN A 219 -14.21 30.03 -16.26
C GLN A 219 -13.40 30.23 -17.55
N SER A 220 -13.32 29.20 -18.40
CA SER A 220 -12.56 29.22 -19.66
C SER A 220 -11.07 29.52 -19.49
N ARG A 221 -10.48 29.20 -18.33
CA ARG A 221 -9.04 29.35 -18.08
C ARG A 221 -8.36 27.99 -18.19
N ARG A 222 -7.32 27.91 -19.03
CA ARG A 222 -6.49 26.71 -19.15
C ARG A 222 -5.53 26.58 -17.97
N LEU A 223 -5.20 25.34 -17.62
CA LEU A 223 -3.93 25.04 -16.97
C LEU A 223 -2.80 25.11 -18.00
N GLU A 224 -1.68 25.71 -17.62
CA GLU A 224 -0.45 25.71 -18.43
C GLU A 224 0.60 24.75 -17.87
N GLY A 225 0.43 24.35 -16.60
CA GLY A 225 1.22 23.33 -15.94
C GLY A 225 0.85 23.17 -14.47
N PHE A 226 1.47 22.20 -13.82
CA PHE A 226 1.22 21.88 -12.42
C PHE A 226 2.43 21.20 -11.77
N GLN A 227 2.40 21.12 -10.45
CA GLN A 227 3.36 20.41 -9.60
C GLN A 227 2.58 19.72 -8.49
N ILE A 228 2.98 18.49 -8.13
CA ILE A 228 2.34 17.72 -7.07
C ILE A 228 3.40 17.28 -6.06
N ASN A 229 3.09 17.42 -4.78
CA ASN A 229 3.92 16.99 -3.66
C ASN A 229 3.11 16.09 -2.73
N LEU A 230 3.75 15.05 -2.20
CA LEU A 230 3.29 14.38 -0.99
C LEU A 230 3.72 15.23 0.22
N ASP A 231 2.76 15.65 1.04
CA ASP A 231 3.02 16.55 2.17
C ASP A 231 3.58 15.81 3.40
N SER A 232 3.25 14.52 3.52
CA SER A 232 3.76 13.57 4.52
C SER A 232 4.51 12.44 3.79
N PRO A 233 5.79 12.64 3.40
CA PRO A 233 6.52 11.67 2.59
C PRO A 233 6.64 10.30 3.28
N ILE A 234 6.22 9.25 2.58
CA ILE A 234 6.35 7.87 3.05
C ILE A 234 7.62 7.27 2.43
N PRO A 235 8.63 6.86 3.21
CA PRO A 235 9.86 6.32 2.66
C PRO A 235 9.62 5.15 1.69
N GLY A 236 10.10 5.29 0.46
CA GLY A 236 9.89 4.31 -0.60
C GLY A 236 8.58 4.45 -1.36
N LEU A 237 7.70 5.38 -1.00
CA LEU A 237 6.61 5.85 -1.85
C LEU A 237 7.05 7.13 -2.53
N ASN A 238 7.03 7.15 -3.85
CA ASN A 238 7.33 8.33 -4.64
C ASN A 238 6.24 8.51 -5.69
N MET A 239 6.10 9.72 -6.21
CA MET A 239 5.19 10.00 -7.32
C MET A 239 5.96 10.47 -8.56
N GLU A 240 5.49 10.04 -9.72
CA GLU A 240 5.88 10.60 -11.01
C GLU A 240 4.64 11.02 -11.81
N TYR A 241 4.77 12.07 -12.61
CA TYR A 241 3.69 12.54 -13.48
C TYR A 241 4.20 13.13 -14.79
N MET A 242 3.35 13.12 -15.80
CA MET A 242 3.59 13.69 -17.12
C MET A 242 2.35 14.46 -17.59
N ALA A 243 2.52 15.34 -18.57
CA ALA A 243 1.42 16.06 -19.19
C ALA A 243 1.49 15.95 -20.72
N HIS A 244 0.34 16.09 -21.38
CA HIS A 244 0.26 16.38 -22.82
C HIS A 244 0.09 17.88 -22.99
N VAL A 245 1.04 18.53 -23.64
CA VAL A 245 1.08 19.99 -23.80
C VAL A 245 0.87 20.37 -25.26
N GLN A 246 0.08 21.41 -25.49
CA GLN A 246 -0.19 21.94 -26.82
C GLN A 246 1.09 22.21 -27.65
N ASP A 247 1.12 21.68 -28.88
CA ASP A 247 2.20 21.74 -29.86
C ASP A 247 3.56 21.18 -29.38
N ILE A 248 3.59 20.52 -28.21
CA ILE A 248 4.77 19.84 -27.66
C ILE A 248 4.53 18.33 -27.60
N GLY A 249 3.31 17.92 -27.21
CA GLY A 249 2.94 16.52 -27.02
C GLY A 249 3.18 16.06 -25.58
N ASP A 250 3.35 14.75 -25.42
CA ASP A 250 3.63 14.11 -24.13
C ASP A 250 5.01 14.54 -23.61
N THR A 251 5.06 15.07 -22.38
CA THR A 251 6.32 15.36 -21.70
C THR A 251 6.97 14.08 -21.19
N SER A 252 8.27 14.15 -20.88
CA SER A 252 8.89 13.17 -19.98
C SER A 252 8.17 13.14 -18.63
N TRP A 253 8.22 11.99 -17.96
CA TRP A 253 7.81 11.87 -16.56
C TRP A 253 8.74 12.71 -15.69
N VAL A 254 8.15 13.55 -14.85
CA VAL A 254 8.85 14.31 -13.82
C VAL A 254 8.52 13.72 -12.45
N ARG A 255 9.39 13.96 -11.46
CA ARG A 255 9.18 13.47 -10.09
C ARG A 255 8.33 14.44 -9.28
N GLU A 256 7.80 13.95 -8.17
CA GLU A 256 7.16 14.80 -7.15
C GLU A 256 7.98 16.05 -6.83
N GLY A 257 7.27 17.16 -6.65
CA GLY A 257 7.88 18.47 -6.44
C GLY A 257 8.45 19.14 -7.70
N GLN A 258 8.47 18.49 -8.86
CA GLN A 258 8.92 19.11 -10.11
C GLN A 258 7.74 19.68 -10.91
N TYR A 259 7.95 20.80 -11.60
CA TYR A 259 6.92 21.39 -12.44
C TYR A 259 6.80 20.66 -13.79
N VAL A 260 5.57 20.35 -14.20
CA VAL A 260 5.26 19.84 -15.54
C VAL A 260 4.40 20.85 -16.32
N GLY A 261 4.65 21.00 -17.62
CA GLY A 261 3.97 21.97 -18.49
C GLY A 261 4.88 23.14 -18.87
N THR A 262 4.28 24.29 -19.16
CA THR A 262 5.01 25.52 -19.51
C THR A 262 4.55 26.69 -18.65
N LYS A 263 5.43 27.68 -18.44
CA LYS A 263 5.06 28.98 -17.85
C LYS A 263 5.37 30.08 -18.87
N GLY A 264 4.43 31.00 -19.06
CA GLY A 264 4.63 32.18 -19.93
C GLY A 264 4.68 31.90 -21.43
N GLN A 265 4.44 30.64 -21.86
CA GLN A 265 4.40 30.27 -23.28
C GLN A 265 2.97 30.19 -23.82
N SER A 266 1.97 30.44 -22.99
CA SER A 266 0.55 30.39 -23.36
C SER A 266 0.07 29.03 -23.91
N LYS A 267 0.74 27.94 -23.55
CA LYS A 267 0.39 26.59 -24.00
C LYS A 267 -0.51 25.89 -22.97
N ARG A 268 -1.61 25.32 -23.42
CA ARG A 268 -2.54 24.53 -22.57
C ARG A 268 -1.99 23.13 -22.30
N ILE A 269 -2.30 22.62 -21.12
CA ILE A 269 -2.37 21.18 -20.87
C ILE A 269 -3.63 20.63 -21.53
N GLU A 270 -3.54 19.52 -22.25
CA GLU A 270 -4.70 18.81 -22.83
C GLU A 270 -5.03 17.50 -22.10
N GLY A 271 -4.07 16.98 -21.33
CA GLY A 271 -4.26 15.84 -20.44
C GLY A 271 -2.99 15.50 -19.67
N PHE A 272 -3.03 14.50 -18.82
CA PHE A 272 -1.93 14.11 -17.94
C PHE A 272 -2.05 12.66 -17.46
N ALA A 273 -0.96 12.14 -16.90
CA ALA A 273 -0.95 10.86 -16.20
C ALA A 273 -0.05 10.95 -14.96
N ILE A 274 -0.44 10.25 -13.89
CA ILE A 274 0.24 10.19 -12.59
C ILE A 274 0.41 8.72 -12.22
N ARG A 275 1.57 8.35 -11.68
CA ARG A 275 1.85 7.02 -11.15
C ARG A 275 2.64 7.09 -9.86
N LEU A 276 2.41 6.10 -8.98
CA LEU A 276 3.26 5.87 -7.81
C LEU A 276 4.44 4.99 -8.22
N THR A 277 5.59 5.24 -7.60
CA THR A 277 6.85 4.54 -7.83
C THR A 277 7.59 4.31 -6.51
N GLY A 278 8.63 3.48 -6.52
CA GLY A 278 9.35 3.08 -5.31
C GLY A 278 8.80 1.80 -4.67
N SER A 279 9.41 1.39 -3.55
CA SER A 279 9.13 0.12 -2.88
C SER A 279 7.77 0.04 -2.17
N GLN A 280 7.12 1.18 -1.88
CA GLN A 280 5.79 1.21 -1.26
C GLN A 280 4.65 1.42 -2.28
N ALA A 281 4.96 1.66 -3.56
CA ALA A 281 3.95 2.01 -4.57
C ALA A 281 2.82 1.00 -4.72
N SER A 282 3.04 -0.29 -4.43
CA SER A 282 2.01 -1.31 -4.54
C SER A 282 1.02 -1.35 -3.38
N LYS A 283 1.34 -0.66 -2.28
CA LYS A 283 0.46 -0.56 -1.09
C LYS A 283 -0.47 0.65 -1.15
N TYR A 284 -0.37 1.45 -2.20
CA TYR A 284 -1.16 2.66 -2.39
C TYR A 284 -1.69 2.71 -3.82
N ASP A 285 -2.85 3.34 -3.99
CA ASP A 285 -3.37 3.73 -5.28
C ASP A 285 -3.30 5.24 -5.41
N VAL A 286 -2.96 5.73 -6.60
CA VAL A 286 -3.18 7.13 -6.98
C VAL A 286 -4.31 7.21 -7.98
N PHE A 287 -5.29 8.06 -7.68
CA PHE A 287 -6.41 8.35 -8.57
C PHE A 287 -6.44 9.82 -8.94
N TYR A 288 -6.93 10.12 -10.13
CA TYR A 288 -7.00 11.47 -10.64
C TYR A 288 -8.04 11.64 -11.76
N GLN A 289 -8.41 12.90 -11.98
CA GLN A 289 -9.43 13.30 -12.94
C GLN A 289 -9.09 14.67 -13.53
N ALA A 290 -9.42 14.89 -14.80
CA ALA A 290 -9.31 16.19 -15.47
C ALA A 290 -10.70 16.83 -15.59
N HIS A 291 -10.78 18.15 -15.47
CA HIS A 291 -11.89 18.94 -16.01
C HIS A 291 -11.48 19.50 -17.37
N VAL A 292 -12.12 19.05 -18.44
CA VAL A 292 -11.75 19.40 -19.83
C VAL A 292 -12.80 20.29 -20.46
N GLU A 293 -12.36 21.29 -21.21
CA GLU A 293 -13.23 22.20 -21.94
C GLU A 293 -14.28 21.46 -22.80
N GLY A 294 -15.55 21.83 -22.58
CA GLY A 294 -16.68 21.31 -23.33
C GLY A 294 -16.91 19.81 -23.17
N ILE A 295 -16.21 19.16 -22.22
CA ILE A 295 -16.42 17.76 -21.81
C ILE A 295 -16.84 17.73 -20.33
N GLY A 296 -16.26 18.59 -19.50
CA GLY A 296 -16.42 18.55 -18.05
C GLY A 296 -15.45 17.56 -17.41
N ASN A 297 -15.85 16.97 -16.29
CA ASN A 297 -15.02 15.99 -15.59
C ASN A 297 -14.88 14.71 -16.41
N THR A 298 -13.65 14.28 -16.69
CA THR A 298 -13.37 12.96 -17.28
C THR A 298 -13.75 11.85 -16.30
N PRO A 299 -13.78 10.56 -16.68
CA PRO A 299 -13.78 9.49 -15.66
C PRO A 299 -12.59 9.62 -14.71
N ARG A 300 -12.76 9.17 -13.45
CA ARG A 300 -11.65 8.99 -12.51
C ARG A 300 -10.80 7.83 -13.03
N VAL A 301 -9.51 8.06 -13.17
CA VAL A 301 -8.52 7.08 -13.62
C VAL A 301 -7.42 6.96 -12.56
N GLY A 302 -6.55 5.96 -12.66
CA GLY A 302 -5.47 5.80 -11.71
C GLY A 302 -4.21 5.14 -12.28
N ASN A 303 -3.15 5.14 -11.49
CA ASN A 303 -1.96 4.31 -11.70
C ASN A 303 -1.44 4.31 -13.16
N GLY A 304 -1.09 5.51 -13.63
CA GLY A 304 -0.51 5.78 -14.94
C GLY A 304 -1.51 5.88 -16.11
N GLN A 305 -2.81 5.70 -15.89
CA GLN A 305 -3.83 5.90 -16.93
C GLN A 305 -3.95 7.36 -17.38
N PHE A 306 -4.09 7.61 -18.68
CA PHE A 306 -4.20 8.98 -19.15
C PHE A 306 -5.56 9.61 -18.85
N SER A 307 -5.55 10.83 -18.33
CA SER A 307 -6.72 11.67 -18.05
C SER A 307 -6.71 12.92 -18.94
N GLY A 308 -7.78 13.14 -19.70
CA GLY A 308 -7.90 14.26 -20.64
C GLY A 308 -7.96 13.81 -22.11
N THR A 309 -7.53 14.69 -23.02
CA THR A 309 -7.58 14.44 -24.47
C THR A 309 -6.22 14.71 -25.10
N ARG A 310 -5.76 13.85 -26.02
CA ARG A 310 -4.59 14.13 -26.87
C ARG A 310 -5.04 14.64 -28.22
N GLY A 311 -4.49 15.77 -28.68
CA GLY A 311 -4.65 16.24 -30.05
C GLY A 311 -6.07 16.70 -30.42
N GLN A 312 -7.00 16.76 -29.46
CA GLN A 312 -8.36 17.27 -29.70
C GLN A 312 -8.45 18.79 -29.52
N SER A 313 -7.33 19.45 -29.22
CA SER A 313 -7.26 20.89 -28.96
C SER A 313 -8.14 21.40 -27.82
N LYS A 314 -8.51 20.53 -26.88
CA LYS A 314 -9.29 20.88 -25.68
C LYS A 314 -8.35 21.11 -24.50
N ARG A 315 -8.55 22.21 -23.78
CA ARG A 315 -7.76 22.52 -22.58
C ARG A 315 -8.29 21.74 -21.36
N VAL A 316 -7.36 21.31 -20.51
CA VAL A 316 -7.64 21.01 -19.10
C VAL A 316 -7.74 22.34 -18.36
N GLU A 317 -8.82 22.54 -17.61
CA GLU A 317 -9.08 23.74 -16.81
C GLU A 317 -8.82 23.50 -15.31
N ALA A 318 -8.93 22.24 -14.86
CA ALA A 318 -8.60 21.81 -13.50
C ALA A 318 -8.22 20.33 -13.43
N ILE A 319 -7.51 19.95 -12.36
CA ILE A 319 -7.21 18.55 -12.01
C ILE A 319 -7.63 18.25 -10.57
N SER A 320 -7.97 17.00 -10.30
CA SER A 320 -8.14 16.50 -8.93
C SER A 320 -7.33 15.22 -8.78
N VAL A 321 -6.67 15.06 -7.63
CA VAL A 321 -5.73 13.98 -7.34
C VAL A 321 -5.93 13.52 -5.90
N TRP A 322 -5.88 12.20 -5.71
CA TRP A 322 -6.00 11.54 -4.41
C TRP A 322 -5.00 10.39 -4.35
N VAL A 323 -4.33 10.24 -3.21
CA VAL A 323 -3.56 9.03 -2.90
C VAL A 323 -4.24 8.34 -1.72
N GLN A 324 -4.34 7.02 -1.77
CA GLN A 324 -4.93 6.27 -0.68
C GLN A 324 -4.25 4.92 -0.54
N PRO A 325 -4.21 4.34 0.67
CA PRO A 325 -3.86 2.93 0.86
C PRO A 325 -4.63 2.04 -0.10
N LYS A 326 -3.94 1.10 -0.76
CA LYS A 326 -4.58 0.07 -1.56
C LYS A 326 -5.26 -0.90 -0.59
N PRO A 327 -6.58 -1.06 -0.64
CA PRO A 327 -7.26 -2.06 0.16
C PRO A 327 -6.79 -3.44 -0.29
N GLN A 328 -6.29 -4.26 0.63
CA GLN A 328 -6.19 -5.69 0.36
C GLN A 328 -7.61 -6.23 0.23
N PRO A 329 -7.94 -7.01 -0.81
CA PRO A 329 -9.28 -7.54 -0.94
C PRO A 329 -9.56 -8.46 0.26
N SER A 330 -10.56 -8.11 1.06
CA SER A 330 -11.01 -8.93 2.20
C SER A 330 -11.54 -10.31 1.78
N ASN A 331 -11.87 -10.45 0.50
CA ASN A 331 -12.21 -11.71 -0.15
C ASN A 331 -11.70 -11.68 -1.61
N PRO A 332 -10.43 -12.07 -1.87
CA PRO A 332 -9.89 -12.12 -3.23
C PRO A 332 -10.59 -13.21 -4.05
N ASP A 333 -10.79 -12.96 -5.35
CA ASP A 333 -11.24 -14.00 -6.28
C ASP A 333 -10.08 -14.96 -6.64
N ILE A 334 -8.83 -14.47 -6.58
CA ILE A 334 -7.58 -15.18 -6.84
C ILE A 334 -6.55 -14.77 -5.80
N ASP A 335 -5.91 -15.75 -5.15
CA ASP A 335 -4.85 -15.50 -4.16
C ASP A 335 -3.50 -16.05 -4.61
N ILE A 336 -2.53 -15.17 -4.86
CA ILE A 336 -1.18 -15.54 -5.28
C ILE A 336 -0.26 -15.61 -4.06
N GLN A 337 0.08 -16.82 -3.64
CA GLN A 337 0.93 -17.12 -2.49
C GLN A 337 2.38 -17.40 -2.91
N LEU A 338 3.30 -16.53 -2.49
CA LEU A 338 4.73 -16.66 -2.78
C LEU A 338 5.43 -17.50 -1.69
N SER A 339 5.92 -18.71 -1.99
CA SER A 339 6.51 -19.63 -1.00
C SER A 339 8.05 -19.68 -1.07
N TYR A 340 8.70 -19.83 0.09
CA TYR A 340 10.13 -19.59 0.28
C TYR A 340 10.90 -20.79 0.87
N PRO A 341 11.14 -21.89 0.15
CA PRO A 341 11.98 -22.95 0.70
C PRO A 341 13.48 -22.58 0.75
N LYS A 342 14.05 -21.88 -0.25
CA LYS A 342 15.42 -21.27 -0.21
C LYS A 342 15.56 -20.14 -1.25
N GLY A 343 16.08 -18.97 -0.85
CA GLY A 343 16.50 -17.89 -1.77
C GLY A 343 15.38 -17.02 -2.35
N GLY A 344 14.59 -16.37 -1.50
CA GLY A 344 13.34 -15.69 -1.82
C GLY A 344 13.25 -14.74 -3.03
N PHE A 345 12.00 -14.45 -3.45
CA PHE A 345 11.72 -13.36 -4.40
C PHE A 345 12.24 -12.02 -3.87
N THR A 346 12.85 -11.23 -4.75
CA THR A 346 13.24 -9.85 -4.45
C THR A 346 12.02 -8.92 -4.47
N GLN A 347 12.12 -7.75 -3.83
CA GLN A 347 11.05 -6.74 -3.88
C GLN A 347 10.67 -6.33 -5.31
N SER A 348 11.65 -6.26 -6.21
CA SER A 348 11.39 -5.95 -7.62
C SER A 348 10.50 -6.99 -8.27
N GLU A 349 10.72 -8.27 -7.95
CA GLU A 349 9.97 -9.40 -8.50
C GLU A 349 8.55 -9.45 -7.92
N MET A 350 8.39 -9.15 -6.63
CA MET A 350 7.07 -9.02 -6.00
C MET A 350 6.26 -7.87 -6.61
N ASN A 351 6.88 -6.70 -6.79
CA ASN A 351 6.25 -5.56 -7.44
C ASN A 351 5.87 -5.87 -8.89
N GLN A 352 6.64 -6.69 -9.61
CA GLN A 352 6.30 -7.14 -10.96
C GLN A 352 5.08 -8.09 -10.98
N MET A 353 4.95 -8.97 -9.99
CA MET A 353 3.79 -9.85 -9.85
C MET A 353 2.52 -9.07 -9.49
N GLU A 354 2.61 -8.09 -8.57
CA GLU A 354 1.51 -7.19 -8.24
C GLU A 354 1.06 -6.35 -9.44
N LYS A 355 2.00 -5.86 -10.27
CA LYS A 355 1.68 -5.18 -11.53
C LYS A 355 0.90 -6.08 -12.49
N ALA A 356 1.28 -7.36 -12.61
CA ALA A 356 0.56 -8.30 -13.46
C ALA A 356 -0.88 -8.53 -12.95
N ALA A 357 -1.05 -8.69 -11.64
CA ALA A 357 -2.36 -8.77 -10.99
C ALA A 357 -3.21 -7.52 -11.31
N GLN A 358 -2.67 -6.32 -11.08
CA GLN A 358 -3.35 -5.05 -11.38
C GLN A 358 -3.78 -4.91 -12.84
N ASN A 359 -2.97 -5.42 -13.78
CA ASN A 359 -3.33 -5.39 -15.19
C ASN A 359 -4.54 -6.28 -15.49
N TRP A 360 -4.66 -7.46 -14.85
CA TRP A 360 -5.85 -8.30 -14.95
C TRP A 360 -7.08 -7.66 -14.28
N GLU A 361 -6.92 -7.09 -13.09
CA GLU A 361 -7.98 -6.33 -12.41
C GLU A 361 -8.53 -5.23 -13.34
N ARG A 362 -7.66 -4.49 -14.04
CA ARG A 362 -8.09 -3.42 -14.95
C ARG A 362 -8.87 -3.88 -16.18
N ILE A 363 -8.66 -5.11 -16.64
CA ILE A 363 -9.24 -5.63 -17.90
C ILE A 363 -10.56 -6.37 -17.63
N ILE A 364 -10.67 -7.03 -16.48
CA ILE A 364 -11.77 -7.93 -16.17
C ILE A 364 -12.73 -7.29 -15.17
N THR A 365 -13.97 -7.16 -15.60
CA THR A 365 -15.11 -6.73 -14.79
C THR A 365 -16.09 -7.89 -14.63
N LYS A 366 -16.71 -8.05 -13.47
CA LYS A 366 -17.63 -9.16 -13.19
C LYS A 366 -19.06 -8.70 -13.43
N ASP A 367 -19.78 -9.38 -14.34
CA ASP A 367 -21.17 -9.02 -14.65
C ASP A 367 -22.20 -9.70 -13.74
N LYS A 368 -21.80 -10.65 -12.89
CA LYS A 368 -22.74 -11.58 -12.24
C LYS A 368 -22.92 -11.45 -10.73
N ASP A 369 -22.05 -10.72 -10.05
CA ASP A 369 -22.37 -10.24 -8.70
C ASP A 369 -22.13 -8.74 -8.69
N SER A 370 -22.96 -8.01 -7.95
CA SER A 370 -22.92 -6.56 -7.85
C SER A 370 -21.66 -6.03 -7.11
N SER A 371 -20.53 -6.76 -7.15
CA SER A 371 -19.31 -6.48 -6.39
C SER A 371 -18.21 -5.74 -7.18
N GLY A 372 -18.32 -5.65 -8.51
CA GLY A 372 -17.37 -4.91 -9.35
C GLY A 372 -16.19 -5.73 -9.86
N VAL A 373 -15.07 -5.04 -10.08
CA VAL A 373 -13.82 -5.50 -10.73
C VAL A 373 -13.24 -6.78 -10.10
N LEU A 374 -12.58 -7.64 -10.89
CA LEU A 374 -11.82 -8.81 -10.41
C LEU A 374 -10.85 -8.43 -9.28
N LYS A 375 -10.78 -9.19 -8.19
CA LYS A 375 -9.89 -8.93 -7.05
C LYS A 375 -8.79 -9.98 -6.94
N ILE A 376 -7.53 -9.57 -7.06
CA ILE A 376 -6.38 -10.48 -6.97
C ILE A 376 -5.48 -10.06 -5.81
N SER A 377 -5.24 -10.95 -4.84
CA SER A 377 -4.23 -10.74 -3.81
C SER A 377 -2.88 -11.34 -4.22
N VAL A 378 -1.80 -10.68 -3.83
CA VAL A 378 -0.44 -11.21 -3.95
C VAL A 378 0.21 -11.12 -2.58
N VAL A 379 0.38 -12.27 -1.93
CA VAL A 379 0.83 -12.35 -0.54
C VAL A 379 1.98 -13.34 -0.39
N LYS A 380 2.76 -13.17 0.67
CA LYS A 380 3.74 -14.17 1.06
C LYS A 380 3.02 -15.38 1.66
N SER A 381 3.33 -16.58 1.17
CA SER A 381 2.78 -17.81 1.72
C SER A 381 3.13 -17.94 3.21
N PRO A 382 2.14 -18.16 4.10
CA PRO A 382 2.37 -18.36 5.52
C PRO A 382 3.06 -19.70 5.82
N THR A 383 3.08 -20.62 4.84
CA THR A 383 3.72 -21.93 4.97
C THR A 383 4.91 -22.06 4.02
N ALA A 384 6.04 -22.50 4.55
CA ALA A 384 7.20 -22.95 3.76
C ALA A 384 6.97 -24.38 3.26
N ASP A 385 5.85 -24.63 2.57
CA ASP A 385 5.54 -25.94 2.02
C ASP A 385 6.24 -26.15 0.69
N SER A 386 7.06 -27.20 0.59
CA SER A 386 7.87 -27.55 -0.59
C SER A 386 7.11 -28.32 -1.68
N ARG A 387 5.78 -28.49 -1.54
CA ARG A 387 5.02 -29.51 -2.30
C ARG A 387 4.26 -29.02 -3.54
N TRP A 388 4.25 -27.71 -3.86
CA TRP A 388 3.41 -27.16 -4.94
C TRP A 388 4.01 -25.93 -5.63
N PHE A 389 4.63 -26.08 -6.81
CA PHE A 389 5.27 -24.96 -7.52
C PHE A 389 5.19 -25.05 -9.06
N ALA A 390 4.75 -23.97 -9.72
CA ALA A 390 4.91 -23.78 -11.16
C ALA A 390 6.41 -23.69 -11.53
N ASP A 391 6.87 -24.43 -12.56
CA ASP A 391 8.29 -24.55 -12.92
C ASP A 391 8.57 -24.28 -14.44
N SER A 392 9.48 -23.32 -14.66
CA SER A 392 10.36 -22.99 -15.80
C SER A 392 9.88 -22.65 -17.25
N TYR A 393 10.23 -21.40 -17.61
CA TYR A 393 10.98 -20.81 -18.76
C TYR A 393 10.74 -21.13 -20.25
N ARG A 394 10.28 -22.30 -20.72
CA ARG A 394 10.35 -22.61 -22.18
C ARG A 394 9.00 -22.66 -22.87
N ASP A 395 8.43 -21.54 -23.33
CA ASP A 395 7.29 -21.40 -24.30
C ASP A 395 6.13 -22.42 -24.20
N SER A 396 6.06 -23.09 -23.08
CA SER A 396 5.31 -24.29 -22.78
C SER A 396 5.60 -24.56 -21.32
N ALA A 397 4.98 -23.79 -20.42
CA ALA A 397 4.95 -24.10 -18.99
C ALA A 397 4.41 -25.54 -18.84
N ARG A 398 5.31 -26.52 -18.83
CA ARG A 398 4.98 -27.92 -18.57
C ARG A 398 5.16 -28.11 -17.08
N ASN A 399 4.04 -28.17 -16.37
CA ASN A 399 3.99 -28.52 -14.96
C ASN A 399 4.60 -29.91 -14.72
N TYR A 400 5.84 -29.96 -14.22
CA TYR A 400 6.46 -31.23 -13.82
C TYR A 400 5.94 -31.63 -12.44
N ARG A 401 4.99 -32.59 -12.43
CA ARG A 401 4.59 -33.36 -11.23
C ARG A 401 5.83 -33.87 -10.50
N THR A 402 6.01 -33.49 -9.23
CA THR A 402 6.79 -34.33 -8.31
C THR A 402 6.00 -34.52 -7.00
N ASN A 403 5.34 -35.68 -6.94
CA ASN A 403 4.82 -36.40 -5.76
C ASN A 403 3.46 -36.02 -5.15
N PHE A 404 2.35 -36.48 -5.77
CA PHE A 404 1.20 -37.06 -5.05
C PHE A 404 0.40 -38.05 -5.94
N PRO A 405 -0.15 -39.14 -5.38
CA PRO A 405 -1.19 -39.95 -6.01
C PRO A 405 -2.58 -39.43 -5.56
N GLY A 406 -3.38 -38.89 -6.47
CA GLY A 406 -4.75 -38.46 -6.16
C GLY A 406 -5.32 -37.47 -7.17
N SER A 407 -6.64 -37.50 -7.36
CA SER A 407 -7.46 -36.76 -8.34
C SER A 407 -7.73 -35.30 -7.99
N ASP A 408 -6.98 -34.72 -7.05
CA ASP A 408 -7.43 -33.53 -6.32
C ASP A 408 -6.73 -32.22 -6.75
N VAL A 409 -6.11 -32.13 -7.94
CA VAL A 409 -5.67 -30.86 -8.57
C VAL A 409 -5.61 -31.00 -10.10
N ASP A 410 -6.02 -29.96 -10.83
CA ASP A 410 -5.95 -29.91 -12.31
C ASP A 410 -4.52 -29.59 -12.82
N ILE A 411 -4.22 -29.90 -14.07
CA ILE A 411 -2.90 -29.84 -14.73
C ILE A 411 -2.24 -28.44 -14.78
N ASN A 412 -2.88 -27.41 -14.19
CA ASN A 412 -2.57 -25.99 -14.38
C ASN A 412 -1.95 -25.29 -13.16
N GLY A 413 -1.63 -25.99 -12.06
CA GLY A 413 -0.92 -25.37 -10.93
C GLY A 413 -1.77 -24.46 -10.01
N VAL A 414 -3.08 -24.45 -10.23
CA VAL A 414 -4.11 -23.74 -9.45
C VAL A 414 -4.83 -24.78 -8.57
N ASP A 415 -4.98 -24.51 -7.27
CA ASP A 415 -5.81 -25.37 -6.42
C ASP A 415 -7.31 -25.06 -6.58
N TYR A 416 -8.19 -25.91 -6.03
CA TYR A 416 -9.65 -25.71 -6.16
C TYR A 416 -10.20 -24.48 -5.42
N GLN A 417 -9.35 -23.73 -4.73
CA GLN A 417 -9.69 -22.51 -4.00
C GLN A 417 -9.10 -21.27 -4.68
N ASN A 418 -8.64 -21.39 -5.93
CA ASN A 418 -8.00 -20.33 -6.71
C ASN A 418 -6.70 -19.79 -6.10
N ASN A 419 -5.99 -20.59 -5.30
CA ASN A 419 -4.67 -20.21 -4.83
C ASN A 419 -3.60 -20.58 -5.87
N ILE A 420 -2.67 -19.66 -6.12
CA ILE A 420 -1.50 -19.85 -6.97
C ILE A 420 -0.26 -19.89 -6.08
N ARG A 421 0.57 -20.94 -6.16
CA ARG A 421 1.81 -21.05 -5.36
C ARG A 421 3.08 -21.05 -6.20
N LEU A 422 3.96 -20.07 -5.97
CA LEU A 422 5.22 -19.90 -6.73
C LEU A 422 6.45 -20.14 -5.85
N ASN A 423 7.54 -20.69 -6.41
CA ASN A 423 8.80 -20.93 -5.68
C ASN A 423 10.07 -20.46 -6.39
N PRO A 424 10.82 -19.55 -5.75
CA PRO A 424 12.01 -18.94 -6.30
C PRO A 424 13.19 -19.90 -6.53
N SER A 425 13.31 -20.97 -5.73
CA SER A 425 14.40 -21.95 -5.87
C SER A 425 14.31 -22.79 -7.17
N ARG A 426 13.17 -22.75 -7.87
CA ARG A 426 12.98 -23.38 -9.18
C ARG A 426 13.23 -22.40 -10.34
N PHE A 427 13.23 -21.09 -10.08
CA PHE A 427 13.61 -20.06 -11.06
C PHE A 427 15.13 -19.90 -11.12
N SER A 428 15.83 -20.92 -11.61
CA SER A 428 17.30 -20.94 -11.62
C SER A 428 17.98 -19.85 -12.49
N LYS A 429 17.22 -19.02 -13.23
CA LYS A 429 17.66 -17.84 -13.97
C LYS A 429 16.47 -17.00 -14.43
N ILE A 430 16.13 -15.91 -13.73
CA ILE A 430 15.31 -14.84 -14.33
C ILE A 430 16.25 -14.07 -15.27
N VAL A 431 16.01 -14.19 -16.58
CA VAL A 431 16.92 -13.67 -17.60
C VAL A 431 16.62 -12.19 -17.92
N ASN A 432 15.43 -11.69 -17.58
CA ASN A 432 15.02 -10.27 -17.68
C ASN A 432 13.74 -9.96 -16.86
N ASP A 433 13.46 -8.67 -16.60
CA ASP A 433 12.30 -8.14 -15.83
C ASP A 433 10.93 -8.56 -16.37
N ASN A 434 10.90 -8.98 -17.62
CA ASN A 434 9.70 -9.32 -18.36
C ASN A 434 9.23 -10.77 -18.11
N SER A 435 10.14 -11.65 -17.68
CA SER A 435 9.85 -13.08 -17.52
C SER A 435 8.89 -13.35 -16.36
N LEU A 436 8.93 -12.54 -15.30
CA LEU A 436 8.09 -12.69 -14.12
C LEU A 436 6.67 -12.16 -14.32
N VAL A 437 6.53 -11.03 -15.00
CA VAL A 437 5.22 -10.51 -15.41
C VAL A 437 4.50 -11.54 -16.29
N ARG A 438 5.21 -12.16 -17.25
CA ARG A 438 4.67 -13.26 -18.07
C ARG A 438 4.25 -14.46 -17.23
N LEU A 439 5.07 -14.88 -16.28
CA LEU A 439 4.73 -15.99 -15.39
C LEU A 439 3.47 -15.69 -14.58
N ALA A 440 3.40 -14.54 -13.92
CA ALA A 440 2.21 -14.15 -13.17
C ALA A 440 0.97 -14.07 -14.07
N MET A 441 1.10 -13.52 -15.28
CA MET A 441 0.02 -13.52 -16.27
C MET A 441 -0.41 -14.93 -16.68
N HIS A 442 0.55 -15.85 -16.81
CA HIS A 442 0.29 -17.23 -17.17
C HIS A 442 -0.59 -17.93 -16.15
N GLU A 443 -0.18 -17.84 -14.88
CA GLU A 443 -0.88 -18.51 -13.79
C GLU A 443 -2.26 -17.89 -13.52
N ILE A 444 -2.38 -16.55 -13.55
CA ILE A 444 -3.68 -15.88 -13.42
C ILE A 444 -4.63 -16.31 -14.55
N GLY A 445 -4.12 -16.42 -15.78
CA GLY A 445 -4.91 -16.89 -16.93
C GLY A 445 -5.50 -18.29 -16.72
N HIS A 446 -4.72 -19.21 -16.16
CA HIS A 446 -5.20 -20.55 -15.81
C HIS A 446 -6.28 -20.51 -14.74
N THR A 447 -6.12 -19.67 -13.70
CA THR A 447 -7.14 -19.51 -12.65
C THR A 447 -8.46 -18.96 -13.21
N LEU A 448 -8.39 -18.15 -14.27
CA LEU A 448 -9.56 -17.64 -14.99
C LEU A 448 -10.16 -18.65 -15.99
N GLY A 449 -9.62 -19.86 -16.06
CA GLY A 449 -10.11 -20.95 -16.91
C GLY A 449 -9.66 -20.86 -18.38
N LEU A 450 -8.62 -20.09 -18.68
CA LEU A 450 -8.01 -20.07 -20.01
C LEU A 450 -7.13 -21.31 -20.21
N ASP A 451 -7.17 -21.88 -21.41
CA ASP A 451 -6.26 -22.98 -21.75
C ASP A 451 -4.83 -22.47 -22.03
N HIS A 452 -3.88 -23.39 -21.95
CA HIS A 452 -2.47 -23.10 -22.12
C HIS A 452 -2.13 -22.41 -23.46
N GLU A 453 -2.72 -22.84 -24.57
CA GLU A 453 -2.43 -22.29 -25.90
C GLU A 453 -2.97 -20.85 -26.02
N THR A 454 -4.16 -20.62 -25.48
CA THR A 454 -4.80 -19.31 -25.38
C THR A 454 -3.96 -18.34 -24.56
N ILE A 455 -3.42 -18.77 -23.41
CA ILE A 455 -2.56 -17.94 -22.56
C ILE A 455 -1.20 -17.69 -23.22
N VAL A 456 -0.58 -18.70 -23.82
CA VAL A 456 0.72 -18.54 -24.52
C VAL A 456 0.59 -17.58 -25.70
N SER A 457 -0.55 -17.53 -26.39
CA SER A 457 -0.81 -16.55 -27.45
C SER A 457 -0.74 -15.09 -26.96
N LEU A 458 -1.12 -14.81 -25.71
CA LEU A 458 -0.99 -13.51 -25.07
C LEU A 458 0.48 -13.13 -24.82
N MET A 459 1.32 -14.12 -24.53
CA MET A 459 2.71 -13.94 -24.09
C MET A 459 3.74 -14.03 -25.23
N ASN A 460 3.36 -14.53 -26.41
CA ASN A 460 4.25 -14.82 -27.54
C ASN A 460 4.71 -13.62 -28.37
N HIS A 461 4.30 -12.40 -28.04
CA HIS A 461 4.80 -11.22 -28.74
C HIS A 461 6.10 -10.73 -28.09
N ASP A 462 7.17 -10.61 -28.90
CA ASP A 462 8.46 -10.00 -28.51
C ASP A 462 8.30 -8.57 -27.97
N TYR A 463 7.12 -7.97 -28.17
CA TYR A 463 6.70 -6.70 -27.61
C TYR A 463 5.59 -6.96 -26.60
N PHE A 464 5.74 -6.44 -25.39
CA PHE A 464 4.74 -6.40 -24.31
C PHE A 464 3.55 -5.48 -24.66
N ASN A 465 2.95 -5.73 -25.82
CA ASN A 465 1.77 -5.07 -26.34
C ASN A 465 0.70 -6.14 -26.59
N ALA A 466 0.51 -7.01 -25.59
CA ALA A 466 -0.44 -8.09 -25.63
C ALA A 466 -1.85 -7.50 -25.67
N LYS A 467 -2.50 -7.59 -26.83
CA LYS A 467 -3.94 -7.36 -26.95
C LYS A 467 -4.63 -8.68 -26.65
N MET A 468 -5.68 -8.64 -25.84
CA MET A 468 -6.49 -9.82 -25.55
C MET A 468 -7.05 -10.39 -26.86
N THR A 469 -6.81 -11.67 -27.12
CA THR A 469 -7.27 -12.31 -28.37
C THR A 469 -8.77 -12.56 -28.31
N ASP A 470 -9.42 -12.68 -29.48
CA ASP A 470 -10.85 -13.02 -29.52
C ASP A 470 -11.14 -14.38 -28.87
N SER A 471 -10.18 -15.33 -28.92
CA SER A 471 -10.27 -16.61 -28.21
C SER A 471 -10.40 -16.41 -26.71
N MET A 472 -9.49 -15.64 -26.11
CA MET A 472 -9.52 -15.31 -24.68
C MET A 472 -10.82 -14.62 -24.28
N TYR A 473 -11.24 -13.64 -25.07
CA TYR A 473 -12.47 -12.90 -24.80
C TYR A 473 -13.67 -13.83 -24.78
N ASN A 474 -13.78 -14.73 -25.77
CA ASN A 474 -14.89 -15.67 -25.86
C ASN A 474 -14.88 -16.64 -24.66
N THR A 475 -13.71 -17.13 -24.26
CA THR A 475 -13.57 -18.01 -23.08
C THR A 475 -13.96 -17.29 -21.80
N LEU A 476 -13.44 -16.10 -21.54
CA LEU A 476 -13.76 -15.33 -20.32
C LEU A 476 -15.23 -14.91 -20.29
N THR A 477 -15.80 -14.50 -21.43
CA THR A 477 -17.24 -14.20 -21.54
C THR A 477 -18.09 -15.44 -21.26
N ALA A 478 -17.68 -16.62 -21.74
CA ALA A 478 -18.35 -17.88 -21.44
C ALA A 478 -18.28 -18.25 -19.94
N GLN A 479 -17.21 -17.84 -19.26
CA GLN A 479 -17.05 -17.96 -17.80
C GLN A 479 -17.81 -16.86 -17.02
N GLY A 480 -18.48 -15.93 -17.70
CA GLY A 480 -19.32 -14.89 -17.09
C GLY A 480 -18.57 -13.59 -16.74
N TYR A 481 -17.39 -13.37 -17.32
CA TYR A 481 -16.63 -12.13 -17.18
C TYR A 481 -16.93 -11.14 -18.31
N SER A 482 -16.97 -9.85 -17.98
CA SER A 482 -16.93 -8.74 -18.93
C SER A 482 -15.52 -8.17 -19.08
N ILE A 483 -15.17 -7.77 -20.29
CA ILE A 483 -13.80 -7.41 -20.64
C ILE A 483 -13.75 -6.03 -21.28
N ASP A 484 -12.99 -5.11 -20.70
CA ASP A 484 -12.70 -3.83 -21.33
C ASP A 484 -11.48 -3.93 -22.27
N ARG A 485 -11.77 -4.00 -23.57
CA ARG A 485 -10.76 -4.10 -24.63
C ARG A 485 -10.02 -2.79 -24.93
N ASN A 486 -10.47 -1.67 -24.37
CA ASN A 486 -9.94 -0.33 -24.68
C ASN A 486 -8.96 0.20 -23.64
N VAL A 487 -8.76 -0.52 -22.53
CA VAL A 487 -7.83 -0.09 -21.48
C VAL A 487 -6.39 -0.11 -22.01
N PRO A 488 -5.67 1.02 -21.98
CA PRO A 488 -4.24 1.01 -22.26
C PRO A 488 -3.55 0.28 -21.12
N ILE A 489 -2.89 -0.84 -21.42
CA ILE A 489 -2.15 -1.60 -20.42
C ILE A 489 -0.67 -1.43 -20.68
N ASN A 490 0.05 -1.01 -19.64
CA ASN A 490 1.50 -1.02 -19.67
C ASN A 490 1.98 -2.35 -19.07
N TRP A 491 2.42 -3.24 -19.95
CA TRP A 491 2.98 -4.53 -19.54
C TRP A 491 4.52 -4.50 -19.43
N SER A 492 5.15 -3.33 -19.64
CA SER A 492 6.61 -3.12 -19.54
C SER A 492 7.08 -2.64 -18.18
#